data_AF-A0A0V0J5E1-F1
#
_entry.id   AF-A0A0V0J5E1-F1
#
_cell.length_a   1.000
_cell.length_b   1.000
_cell.length_c   1.000
_cell.angle_alpha   90.00
_cell.angle_beta   90.00
_cell.angle_gamma   90.00
#
_symmetry.space_group_name_H-M   'P 1'
#
loop_
_entity.id
_entity.type
_entity.pdbx_description
1 polymer ?
#
loop_
_entity_poly.entity_id
_entity_poly.type
_entity_poly.pdbx_seq_one_letter_code
_entity_poly.pdbx_strand_id
1 'polypeptide(L)'
;MWFCSIEVLDFVTPLVLKIDDMEKKLRALEIQETLSRYRSEVDAARVLGNADMALDAFTHLSRHLGAYNDCSSGDFHSHLPPYYYAMLASFINEFKNVLTCMGLPKIRSSPGWETGDSCLWDEHILKRFCKLYHVLSNIRIPGALTGRRAISLAMRIILEKLEKRFLFNFYGSRLTNMIEKPEWYLTEVQTWMVLNDQWLTWIQDEHLRCPLPSTPLRVEFMRGLIGFVVDKMKFDLGLIAKPPKSYCSDPLLPANKPQFGRVDEASKEHPYGLDSSPLATDPDLFGHLIDEVLNFENRLDGLCYPVHELRPVDVLTRLDVLHRWLCLESEIAHRRMQDLLTKTQTLVPEKSSDSPTTPQCAEDFVALVYAISRRGVQLRDAKARAYFFRVQQSLLFTFLSTLSDRLPWLRGEKTKWETTPSANRSDSAVTSDPAVWTAVLNALFFVCETMQDWTNDQYFVELWEDRDIRKLLEHPDPWIDEPSPFEEDSSKKSTVYGWKTISTRLADALEEQPSPKSPTSHEFSLSCPGVFADMFEVYERQIRQGLEAVVSS
;
A
#
# COMPACT_ATOMS: atom_id res chain seq x y z
N MET A 1 -41.58 -3.47 56.36
CA MET A 1 -40.16 -3.04 56.28
C MET A 1 -39.74 -2.60 54.88
N TRP A 2 -40.30 -3.14 53.79
CA TRP A 2 -40.00 -2.72 52.41
C TRP A 2 -40.58 -1.35 51.99
N PHE A 3 -41.76 -0.96 52.50
CA PHE A 3 -42.39 0.33 52.16
C PHE A 3 -41.61 1.57 52.63
N CYS A 4 -40.98 1.49 53.80
CA CYS A 4 -40.20 2.60 54.36
C CYS A 4 -38.89 2.87 53.56
N SER A 5 -38.41 1.87 52.80
CA SER A 5 -37.22 2.02 51.95
C SER A 5 -37.50 2.78 50.65
N ILE A 6 -38.73 2.73 50.13
CA ILE A 6 -39.10 3.41 48.87
C ILE A 6 -39.36 4.90 49.14
N GLU A 7 -40.09 5.24 50.20
CA GLU A 7 -40.34 6.64 50.59
C GLU A 7 -39.03 7.39 50.92
N VAL A 8 -38.08 6.71 51.57
CA VAL A 8 -36.74 7.27 51.83
C VAL A 8 -35.96 7.43 50.53
N LEU A 9 -36.03 6.48 49.60
CA LEU A 9 -35.36 6.58 48.31
C LEU A 9 -35.94 7.71 47.45
N ASP A 10 -37.26 7.86 47.42
CA ASP A 10 -37.97 8.93 46.69
C ASP A 10 -37.66 10.32 47.26
N PHE A 11 -37.39 10.42 48.56
CA PHE A 11 -36.96 11.66 49.21
C PHE A 11 -35.47 11.97 49.00
N VAL A 12 -34.59 10.95 49.08
CA VAL A 12 -33.13 11.13 48.99
C VAL A 12 -32.65 11.32 47.55
N THR A 13 -33.24 10.61 46.59
CA THR A 13 -32.85 10.68 45.17
C THR A 13 -32.82 12.12 44.61
N PRO A 14 -33.86 12.97 44.76
CA PRO A 14 -33.82 14.34 44.25
C PRO A 14 -32.78 15.22 44.96
N LEU A 15 -32.45 14.94 46.23
CA LEU A 15 -31.39 15.65 46.96
C LEU A 15 -30.00 15.25 46.44
N VAL A 16 -29.77 13.96 46.20
CA VAL A 16 -28.52 13.47 45.60
C VAL A 16 -28.32 14.04 44.19
N LEU A 17 -29.37 14.07 43.37
CA LEU A 17 -29.32 14.69 42.03
C LEU A 17 -29.02 16.19 42.11
N LYS A 18 -29.57 16.89 43.11
CA LYS A 18 -29.29 18.33 43.32
C LYS A 18 -27.85 18.57 43.78
N ILE A 19 -27.31 17.71 44.65
CA ILE A 19 -25.90 17.79 45.07
C ILE A 19 -24.99 17.56 43.87
N ASP A 20 -25.26 16.53 43.06
CA ASP A 20 -24.50 16.25 41.83
C ASP A 20 -24.55 17.42 40.82
N ASP A 21 -25.72 18.04 40.63
CA ASP A 21 -25.87 19.24 39.80
C ASP A 21 -25.08 20.45 40.36
N MET A 22 -25.13 20.69 41.67
CA MET A 22 -24.34 21.76 42.29
C MET A 22 -22.84 21.50 42.20
N GLU A 23 -22.39 20.26 42.39
CA GLU A 23 -20.97 19.89 42.23
C GLU A 23 -20.51 20.07 40.79
N LYS A 24 -21.33 19.72 39.80
CA LYS A 24 -21.05 19.97 38.38
C LYS A 24 -20.94 21.47 38.09
N LYS A 25 -21.84 22.29 38.62
CA LYS A 25 -21.81 23.76 38.47
C LYS A 25 -20.58 24.38 39.15
N LEU A 26 -20.23 23.92 40.34
CA LEU A 26 -19.03 24.39 41.05
C LEU A 26 -17.78 24.07 40.24
N ARG A 27 -17.62 22.82 39.78
CA ARG A 27 -16.51 22.41 38.92
C ARG A 27 -16.42 23.25 37.64
N ALA A 28 -17.55 23.53 37.00
CA ALA A 28 -17.59 24.37 35.80
C ALA A 28 -17.11 25.81 36.08
N LEU A 29 -17.54 26.40 37.20
CA LEU A 29 -17.12 27.75 37.60
C LEU A 29 -15.63 27.81 37.98
N GLU A 30 -15.11 26.82 38.71
CA GLU A 30 -13.69 26.72 39.06
C GLU A 30 -12.80 26.64 37.81
N ILE A 31 -13.23 25.86 36.81
CA ILE A 31 -12.52 25.78 35.53
C ILE A 31 -12.60 27.11 34.78
N GLN A 32 -13.78 27.76 34.74
CA GLN A 32 -13.94 29.06 34.09
C GLN A 32 -13.04 30.14 34.72
N GLU A 33 -12.96 30.19 36.06
CA GLU A 33 -12.06 31.08 36.79
C GLU A 33 -10.59 30.79 36.44
N THR A 34 -10.21 29.51 36.43
CA THR A 34 -8.85 29.08 36.07
C THR A 34 -8.49 29.50 34.64
N LEU A 35 -9.41 29.31 33.68
CA LEU A 35 -9.22 29.74 32.29
C LEU A 35 -9.11 31.27 32.19
N SER A 36 -9.92 32.02 32.95
CA SER A 36 -9.85 33.48 33.00
C SER A 36 -8.51 33.95 33.56
N ARG A 37 -8.01 33.30 34.62
CA ARG A 37 -6.72 33.61 35.23
C ARG A 37 -5.58 33.44 34.23
N TYR A 38 -5.44 32.25 33.62
CA TYR A 38 -4.38 32.01 32.64
C TYR A 38 -4.50 32.90 31.40
N ARG A 39 -5.72 33.22 30.96
CA ARG A 39 -5.93 34.20 29.89
C ARG A 39 -5.37 35.57 30.28
N SER A 40 -5.70 36.08 31.47
CA SER A 40 -5.18 37.35 31.97
C SER A 40 -3.66 37.33 32.13
N GLU A 41 -3.07 36.21 32.54
CA GLU A 41 -1.61 36.04 32.61
C GLU A 41 -0.96 36.12 31.23
N VAL A 42 -1.54 35.50 30.20
CA VAL A 42 -1.04 35.61 28.82
C VAL A 42 -1.07 37.06 28.35
N ASP A 43 -2.19 37.76 28.56
CA ASP A 43 -2.36 39.15 28.13
C ASP A 43 -1.40 40.08 28.89
N ALA A 44 -1.25 39.91 30.21
CA ALA A 44 -0.31 40.68 31.02
C ALA A 44 1.15 40.44 30.60
N ALA A 45 1.55 39.18 30.40
CA ALA A 45 2.90 38.84 29.95
C ALA A 45 3.23 39.44 28.58
N ARG A 46 2.26 39.47 27.66
CA ARG A 46 2.40 40.15 26.36
C ARG A 46 2.59 41.65 26.50
N VAL A 47 1.82 42.32 27.36
CA VAL A 47 1.96 43.76 27.64
C VAL A 47 3.35 44.08 28.20
N LEU A 48 3.89 43.20 29.04
CA LEU A 48 5.23 43.33 29.61
C LEU A 48 6.36 42.96 28.62
N GLY A 49 6.04 42.47 27.42
CA GLY A 49 7.02 42.01 26.45
C GLY A 49 7.71 40.70 26.82
N ASN A 50 7.19 39.95 27.80
CA ASN A 50 7.78 38.69 28.24
C ASN A 50 7.14 37.50 27.49
N ALA A 51 7.72 37.18 26.33
CA ALA A 51 7.20 36.15 25.43
C ALA A 51 7.27 34.72 26.02
N ASP A 52 8.20 34.47 26.94
CA ASP A 52 8.33 33.18 27.60
C ASP A 52 7.22 32.96 28.63
N MET A 53 6.97 33.94 29.50
CA MET A 53 5.84 33.89 30.43
C MET A 53 4.50 33.80 29.71
N ALA A 54 4.34 34.51 28.59
CA ALA A 54 3.12 34.44 27.79
C ALA A 54 2.89 33.02 27.23
N LEU A 55 3.95 32.36 26.76
CA LEU A 55 3.87 31.01 26.21
C LEU A 55 3.61 29.97 27.30
N ASP A 56 4.25 30.10 28.46
CA ASP A 56 4.03 29.20 29.61
C ASP A 56 2.57 29.30 30.10
N ALA A 57 2.06 30.52 30.32
CA ALA A 57 0.66 30.76 30.68
C ALA A 57 -0.32 30.21 29.61
N PHE A 58 0.01 30.38 28.32
CA PHE A 58 -0.80 29.83 27.23
C PHE A 58 -0.78 28.30 27.21
N THR A 59 0.33 27.68 27.59
CA THR A 59 0.43 26.22 27.71
C THR A 59 -0.51 25.71 28.80
N HIS A 60 -0.53 26.38 29.96
CA HIS A 60 -1.48 26.06 31.03
C HIS A 60 -2.93 26.25 30.57
N LEU A 61 -3.23 27.38 29.91
CA LEU A 61 -4.55 27.63 29.34
C LEU A 61 -4.99 26.51 28.39
N SER A 62 -4.10 26.08 27.48
CA SER A 62 -4.37 25.04 26.50
C SER A 62 -4.66 23.68 27.15
N ARG A 63 -3.89 23.30 28.19
CA ARG A 63 -4.12 22.07 28.95
C ARG A 63 -5.48 22.08 29.65
N HIS A 64 -5.84 23.18 30.31
CA HIS A 64 -7.11 23.30 31.01
C HIS A 64 -8.31 23.37 30.06
N LEU A 65 -8.13 23.96 28.87
CA LEU A 65 -9.17 23.96 27.84
C LEU A 65 -9.40 22.55 27.25
N GLY A 66 -8.34 21.75 27.12
CA GLY A 66 -8.43 20.33 26.76
C GLY A 66 -9.22 19.53 27.81
N ALA A 67 -8.87 19.67 29.09
CA ALA A 67 -9.58 19.02 30.19
C ALA A 67 -11.05 19.49 30.33
N TYR A 68 -11.34 20.75 30.02
CA TYR A 68 -12.71 21.28 29.99
C TYR A 68 -13.58 20.59 28.94
N ASN A 69 -13.03 20.34 27.75
CA ASN A 69 -13.76 19.65 26.67
C ASN A 69 -14.02 18.16 26.95
N ASP A 70 -13.19 17.50 27.76
CA ASP A 70 -13.37 16.08 28.11
C ASP A 70 -14.38 15.87 29.26
N CYS A 71 -14.61 16.88 30.12
CA CYS A 71 -15.47 16.80 31.30
C CYS A 71 -16.95 17.20 31.04
N SER A 72 -17.27 17.86 29.93
CA SER A 72 -18.63 18.32 29.61
C SER A 72 -19.42 17.27 28.81
N SER A 73 -19.83 16.20 29.49
CA SER A 73 -20.83 15.27 28.98
C SER A 73 -22.22 15.93 28.97
N GLY A 74 -22.58 16.57 27.85
CA GLY A 74 -23.94 17.03 27.57
C GLY A 74 -24.01 18.51 27.20
N ASP A 75 -23.83 18.80 25.92
CA ASP A 75 -24.06 20.08 25.23
C ASP A 75 -23.25 21.31 25.73
N PHE A 76 -22.78 22.12 24.75
CA PHE A 76 -22.02 23.39 24.89
C PHE A 76 -20.48 23.34 24.89
N HIS A 77 -19.88 23.06 23.73
CA HIS A 77 -19.32 24.04 22.78
C HIS A 77 -18.40 23.26 21.83
N SER A 78 -18.91 22.90 20.65
CA SER A 78 -18.12 22.30 19.54
C SER A 78 -17.00 23.21 19.01
N HIS A 79 -16.84 24.41 19.58
CA HIS A 79 -15.96 25.46 19.10
C HIS A 79 -15.16 26.05 20.26
N LEU A 80 -13.83 26.09 20.09
CA LEU A 80 -12.95 26.73 21.05
C LEU A 80 -13.32 28.23 21.17
N PRO A 81 -13.10 28.88 22.32
CA PRO A 81 -13.45 30.28 22.48
C PRO A 81 -12.72 31.19 21.49
N PRO A 82 -13.35 32.25 20.94
CA PRO A 82 -12.73 33.15 19.96
C PRO A 82 -11.40 33.78 20.45
N TYR A 83 -11.32 34.08 21.75
CA TYR A 83 -10.08 34.60 22.36
C TYR A 83 -8.92 33.60 22.23
N TYR A 84 -9.19 32.30 22.36
CA TYR A 84 -8.17 31.27 22.30
C TYR A 84 -7.60 31.16 20.87
N TYR A 85 -8.46 31.21 19.86
CA TYR A 85 -8.02 31.24 18.46
C TYR A 85 -7.14 32.47 18.15
N ALA A 86 -7.49 33.65 18.65
CA ALA A 86 -6.67 34.85 18.47
C ALA A 86 -5.29 34.70 19.14
N MET A 87 -5.24 34.15 20.36
CA MET A 87 -3.97 33.89 21.04
C MET A 87 -3.13 32.84 20.32
N LEU A 88 -3.75 31.75 19.88
CA LEU A 88 -3.10 30.68 19.12
C LEU A 88 -2.54 31.22 17.80
N ALA A 89 -3.30 32.02 17.06
CA ALA A 89 -2.85 32.67 15.83
C ALA A 89 -1.58 33.51 16.03
N SER A 90 -1.50 34.23 17.16
CA SER A 90 -0.29 34.99 17.53
C SER A 90 0.93 34.08 17.73
N PHE A 91 0.81 32.98 18.48
CA PHE A 91 1.91 32.03 18.66
C PHE A 91 2.27 31.26 17.39
N ILE A 92 1.29 30.95 16.53
CA ILE A 92 1.56 30.38 15.21
C ILE A 92 2.37 31.35 14.36
N ASN A 93 2.01 32.64 14.33
CA ASN A 93 2.77 33.65 13.59
C ASN A 93 4.19 33.80 14.13
N GLU A 94 4.34 33.76 15.45
CA GLU A 94 5.65 33.76 16.10
C GLU A 94 6.49 32.54 15.69
N PHE A 95 5.90 31.35 15.67
CA PHE A 95 6.58 30.14 15.22
C PHE A 95 6.98 30.22 13.74
N LYS A 96 6.12 30.77 12.87
CA LYS A 96 6.46 31.04 11.46
C LYS A 96 7.65 31.99 11.30
N ASN A 97 7.76 33.00 12.17
CA ASN A 97 8.89 33.93 12.17
C ASN A 97 10.18 33.20 12.59
N VAL A 98 10.13 32.40 13.66
CA VAL A 98 11.27 31.57 14.09
C VAL A 98 11.74 30.62 12.99
N LEU A 99 10.80 29.89 12.35
CA LEU A 99 11.11 29.03 11.20
C LEU A 99 11.77 29.81 10.06
N THR A 100 11.35 31.04 9.82
CA THR A 100 11.93 31.89 8.78
C THR A 100 13.34 32.33 9.13
N CYS A 101 13.61 32.73 10.38
CA CYS A 101 14.96 33.01 10.87
C CYS A 101 15.88 31.79 10.78
N MET A 102 15.34 30.59 11.02
CA MET A 102 16.10 29.34 10.92
C MET A 102 16.29 28.84 9.47
N GLY A 103 15.60 29.44 8.50
CA GLY A 103 15.62 28.97 7.10
C GLY A 103 14.89 27.64 6.87
N LEU A 104 13.85 27.36 7.67
CA LEU A 104 13.11 26.10 7.68
C LEU A 104 11.70 26.21 7.04
N PRO A 105 11.16 25.08 6.51
CA PRO A 105 11.91 23.88 6.12
C PRO A 105 12.84 24.18 4.94
N LYS A 106 13.88 23.35 4.75
CA LYS A 106 14.79 23.48 3.62
C LYS A 106 14.11 23.03 2.33
N ILE A 107 14.10 23.91 1.33
CA ILE A 107 13.51 23.64 0.00
C ILE A 107 14.59 23.32 -1.04
N ARG A 108 15.80 23.83 -0.85
CA ARG A 108 16.96 23.63 -1.74
C ARG A 108 18.19 23.32 -0.91
N SER A 109 19.16 22.63 -1.53
CA SER A 109 20.48 22.43 -0.93
C SER A 109 21.12 23.77 -0.62
N SER A 110 21.58 23.93 0.62
CA SER A 110 22.34 25.09 1.07
C SER A 110 23.67 24.60 1.62
N PRO A 111 24.82 25.15 1.17
CA PRO A 111 26.12 24.80 1.73
C PRO A 111 26.15 25.21 3.21
N GLY A 112 26.54 24.29 4.09
CA GLY A 112 26.82 24.62 5.50
C GLY A 112 26.09 23.80 6.57
N TRP A 113 25.40 22.71 6.23
CA TRP A 113 25.03 21.74 7.29
C TRP A 113 26.17 20.77 7.62
N GLU A 114 27.14 20.63 6.72
CA GLU A 114 28.26 19.70 6.83
C GLU A 114 29.22 20.14 7.95
N THR A 115 29.05 19.52 9.12
CA THR A 115 30.08 19.23 10.12
C THR A 115 31.04 20.38 10.45
N GLY A 116 30.60 21.26 11.34
CA GLY A 116 31.47 21.98 12.26
C GLY A 116 30.83 21.95 13.65
N ASP A 117 31.62 21.91 14.71
CA ASP A 117 31.21 21.81 16.13
C ASP A 117 30.33 22.98 16.64
N SER A 118 29.74 23.81 15.77
CA SER A 118 28.92 24.95 16.15
C SER A 118 27.48 24.86 15.62
N CYS A 119 26.53 25.09 16.53
CA CYS A 119 25.12 25.25 16.19
C CYS A 119 24.92 26.46 15.24
N LEU A 120 24.25 26.24 14.11
CA LEU A 120 23.98 27.28 13.10
C LEU A 120 23.00 28.36 13.57
N TRP A 121 22.20 28.05 14.58
CA TRP A 121 21.18 28.94 15.11
C TRP A 121 21.58 29.47 16.47
N ASP A 122 21.28 30.76 16.69
CA ASP A 122 21.44 31.40 17.98
C ASP A 122 20.67 30.65 19.08
N GLU A 123 21.26 30.54 20.27
CA GLU A 123 20.71 29.77 21.40
C GLU A 123 19.31 30.26 21.78
N HIS A 124 19.05 31.56 21.71
CA HIS A 124 17.73 32.12 22.02
C HIS A 124 16.71 31.72 20.95
N ILE A 125 17.05 31.76 19.66
CA ILE A 125 16.18 31.30 18.56
C ILE A 125 15.85 29.81 18.72
N LEU A 126 16.84 29.00 19.03
CA LEU A 126 16.70 27.56 19.20
C LEU A 126 15.84 27.19 20.41
N LYS A 127 16.08 27.85 21.55
CA LYS A 127 15.25 27.70 22.75
C LYS A 127 13.80 28.11 22.46
N ARG A 128 13.61 29.20 21.70
CA ARG A 128 12.27 29.66 21.31
C ARG A 128 11.58 28.67 20.37
N PHE A 129 12.29 28.12 19.40
CA PHE A 129 11.79 27.04 18.54
C PHE A 129 11.31 25.85 19.39
N CYS A 130 12.14 25.35 20.31
CA CYS A 130 11.82 24.16 21.10
C CYS A 130 10.58 24.37 21.98
N LYS A 131 10.47 25.52 22.64
CA LYS A 131 9.29 25.87 23.44
C LYS A 131 8.03 25.95 22.58
N LEU A 132 8.07 26.68 21.46
CA LEU A 132 6.92 26.82 20.57
C LEU A 132 6.52 25.47 19.95
N TYR A 133 7.49 24.68 19.51
CA TYR A 133 7.26 23.33 18.98
C TYR A 133 6.54 22.46 20.02
N HIS A 134 7.07 22.37 21.24
CA HIS A 134 6.49 21.57 22.31
C HIS A 134 5.04 21.98 22.64
N VAL A 135 4.77 23.29 22.74
CA VAL A 135 3.42 23.77 23.04
C VAL A 135 2.47 23.47 21.89
N LEU A 136 2.83 23.86 20.66
CA LEU A 136 1.98 23.69 19.49
C LEU A 136 1.74 22.20 19.18
N SER A 137 2.71 21.32 19.39
CA SER A 137 2.54 19.89 19.13
C SER A 137 1.52 19.22 20.06
N ASN A 138 1.32 19.77 21.26
CA ASN A 138 0.35 19.25 22.24
C ASN A 138 -1.07 19.81 22.06
N ILE A 139 -1.27 20.78 21.16
CA ILE A 139 -2.59 21.36 20.91
C ILE A 139 -3.41 20.43 20.01
N ARG A 140 -4.54 19.96 20.55
CA ARG A 140 -5.56 19.25 19.77
C ARG A 140 -6.52 20.27 19.15
N ILE A 141 -6.61 20.27 17.83
CA ILE A 141 -7.58 21.12 17.09
C ILE A 141 -8.72 20.23 16.56
N PRO A 142 -9.99 20.65 16.70
CA PRO A 142 -11.12 20.00 16.03
C PRO A 142 -10.89 19.87 14.51
N GLY A 143 -11.07 18.67 13.95
CA GLY A 143 -10.84 18.39 12.52
C GLY A 143 -9.38 18.09 12.15
N ALA A 144 -8.50 17.81 13.13
CA ALA A 144 -7.16 17.30 12.87
C ALA A 144 -7.20 15.93 12.14
N LEU A 145 -6.18 15.68 11.31
CA LEU A 145 -5.99 14.37 10.69
C LEU A 145 -5.85 13.29 11.77
N THR A 146 -6.54 12.16 11.59
CA THR A 146 -6.52 11.03 12.52
C THR A 146 -5.84 9.81 11.90
N GLY A 147 -5.47 8.83 12.72
CA GLY A 147 -4.85 7.58 12.28
C GLY A 147 -3.49 7.77 11.61
N ARG A 148 -3.21 7.01 10.54
CA ARG A 148 -1.91 6.98 9.81
C ARG A 148 -1.54 8.29 9.09
N ARG A 149 -2.40 9.31 9.15
CA ARG A 149 -2.16 10.66 8.61
C ARG A 149 -2.00 11.73 9.71
N ALA A 150 -2.08 11.34 10.98
CA ALA A 150 -2.00 12.29 12.08
C ALA A 150 -0.63 12.97 12.13
N ILE A 151 -0.64 14.29 12.05
CA ILE A 151 0.52 15.15 12.29
C ILE A 151 0.10 16.29 13.23
N SER A 152 1.02 16.69 14.10
CA SER A 152 0.85 17.75 15.08
C SER A 152 0.72 19.12 14.41
N LEU A 153 0.16 20.08 15.14
CA LEU A 153 0.00 21.45 14.64
C LEU A 153 1.36 22.08 14.30
N ALA A 154 2.39 21.85 15.13
CA ALA A 154 3.73 22.35 14.85
C ALA A 154 4.24 21.82 13.49
N MET A 155 4.07 20.51 13.25
CA MET A 155 4.48 19.90 11.98
C MET A 155 3.69 20.42 10.78
N ARG A 156 2.37 20.65 10.93
CA ARG A 156 1.55 21.31 9.89
C ARG A 156 2.13 22.67 9.53
N ILE A 157 2.52 23.48 10.50
CA ILE A 157 3.10 24.81 10.26
C ILE A 157 4.46 24.70 9.54
N ILE A 158 5.30 23.73 9.92
CA ILE A 158 6.57 23.46 9.24
C ILE A 158 6.31 23.08 7.76
N LEU A 159 5.37 22.19 7.50
CA LEU A 159 5.07 21.68 6.16
C LEU A 159 4.30 22.68 5.27
N GLU A 160 3.71 23.75 5.81
CA GLU A 160 2.89 24.72 5.08
C GLU A 160 3.58 25.28 3.82
N LYS A 161 4.87 25.62 3.91
CA LYS A 161 5.64 26.14 2.76
C LYS A 161 5.81 25.08 1.66
N LEU A 162 6.03 23.82 2.05
CA LEU A 162 6.18 22.70 1.11
C LEU A 162 4.85 22.30 0.50
N GLU A 163 3.77 22.27 1.28
CA GLU A 163 2.41 21.99 0.78
C GLU A 163 2.02 23.02 -0.28
N LYS A 164 2.20 24.33 0.00
CA LYS A 164 1.88 25.38 -0.98
C LYS A 164 2.65 25.22 -2.27
N ARG A 165 3.94 24.88 -2.18
CA ARG A 165 4.80 24.62 -3.34
C ARG A 165 4.34 23.38 -4.12
N PHE A 166 4.01 22.30 -3.41
CA PHE A 166 3.50 21.07 -4.01
C PHE A 166 2.17 21.31 -4.74
N LEU A 167 1.21 21.92 -4.05
CA LEU A 167 -0.10 22.28 -4.60
C LEU A 167 0.02 23.18 -5.83
N PHE A 168 0.92 24.16 -5.78
CA PHE A 168 1.14 25.07 -6.90
C PHE A 168 1.75 24.38 -8.12
N ASN A 169 2.75 23.51 -7.93
CA ASN A 169 3.49 22.89 -9.03
C ASN A 169 2.77 21.69 -9.64
N PHE A 170 2.08 20.90 -8.81
CA PHE A 170 1.55 19.60 -9.19
C PHE A 170 0.04 19.56 -9.25
N TYR A 171 -0.65 20.70 -9.18
CA TYR A 171 -2.08 20.76 -9.49
C TYR A 171 -2.37 21.94 -10.44
N GLY A 172 -3.53 21.88 -11.10
CA GLY A 172 -3.93 22.89 -12.07
C GLY A 172 -3.15 22.79 -13.39
N SER A 173 -2.91 23.94 -14.02
CA SER A 173 -2.41 24.04 -15.40
C SER A 173 -0.91 24.31 -15.52
N ARG A 174 -0.12 24.07 -14.48
CA ARG A 174 1.34 24.25 -14.56
C ARG A 174 1.97 23.19 -15.46
N LEU A 175 3.02 23.59 -16.18
CA LEU A 175 3.83 22.67 -16.98
C LEU A 175 4.48 21.56 -16.15
N THR A 176 4.71 21.82 -14.85
CA THR A 176 5.22 20.83 -13.89
C THR A 176 4.18 19.81 -13.45
N ASN A 177 2.90 20.01 -13.79
CA ASN A 177 1.84 19.04 -13.52
C ASN A 177 1.62 18.18 -14.77
N MET A 178 2.46 17.16 -14.93
CA MET A 178 2.35 16.18 -16.02
C MET A 178 1.99 14.82 -15.45
N ILE A 179 0.83 14.30 -15.87
CA ILE A 179 0.31 13.01 -15.38
C ILE A 179 1.19 11.84 -15.85
N GLU A 180 1.84 11.99 -17.00
CA GLU A 180 2.79 11.03 -17.58
C GLU A 180 4.15 11.00 -16.85
N LYS A 181 4.39 11.96 -15.96
CA LYS A 181 5.67 12.17 -15.27
C LYS A 181 5.54 12.13 -13.74
N PRO A 182 5.07 11.00 -13.17
CA PRO A 182 4.94 10.86 -11.72
C PRO A 182 6.28 11.02 -10.98
N GLU A 183 7.39 10.72 -11.65
CA GLU A 183 8.74 10.89 -11.09
C GLU A 183 9.02 12.34 -10.64
N TRP A 184 8.35 13.35 -11.21
CA TRP A 184 8.59 14.74 -10.85
C TRP A 184 8.13 15.09 -9.44
N TYR A 185 6.90 14.71 -9.07
CA TYR A 185 6.40 14.98 -7.72
C TYR A 185 7.03 14.03 -6.68
N LEU A 186 7.33 12.78 -7.07
CA LEU A 186 8.02 11.82 -6.22
C LEU A 186 9.44 12.28 -5.89
N THR A 187 10.21 12.71 -6.91
CA THR A 187 11.58 13.20 -6.72
C THR A 187 11.62 14.49 -5.92
N GLU A 188 10.69 15.43 -6.14
CA GLU A 188 10.63 16.68 -5.36
C GLU A 188 10.37 16.37 -3.88
N VAL A 189 9.42 15.49 -3.57
CA VAL A 189 9.11 15.08 -2.19
C VAL A 189 10.29 14.35 -1.55
N GLN A 190 10.90 13.40 -2.26
CA GLN A 190 12.09 12.70 -1.76
C GLN A 190 13.23 13.68 -1.46
N THR A 191 13.44 14.66 -2.33
CA THR A 191 14.46 15.69 -2.15
C THR A 191 14.19 16.46 -0.86
N TRP A 192 12.94 16.84 -0.58
CA TRP A 192 12.60 17.50 0.69
C TRP A 192 12.80 16.62 1.92
N MET A 193 12.56 15.31 1.83
CA MET A 193 12.86 14.38 2.92
C MET A 193 14.36 14.38 3.23
N VAL A 194 15.19 14.13 2.21
CA VAL A 194 16.65 14.05 2.35
C VAL A 194 17.25 15.38 2.83
N LEU A 195 16.79 16.51 2.29
CA LEU A 195 17.30 17.84 2.68
C LEU A 195 17.04 18.19 4.15
N ASN A 196 15.99 17.60 4.75
CA ASN A 196 15.57 17.95 6.10
C ASN A 196 15.93 16.87 7.14
N ASP A 197 16.29 15.65 6.74
CA ASP A 197 16.52 14.51 7.64
C ASP A 197 17.57 14.79 8.73
N GLN A 198 18.72 15.35 8.35
CA GLN A 198 19.83 15.68 9.25
C GLN A 198 19.38 16.54 10.44
N TRP A 199 18.77 17.69 10.15
CA TRP A 199 18.48 18.67 11.20
C TRP A 199 17.28 18.24 12.04
N LEU A 200 16.32 17.51 11.45
CA LEU A 200 15.21 16.90 12.17
C LEU A 200 15.71 15.87 13.19
N THR A 201 16.69 15.06 12.80
CA THR A 201 17.33 14.10 13.70
C THR A 201 18.11 14.82 14.80
N TRP A 202 18.97 15.77 14.43
CA TRP A 202 19.77 16.55 15.38
C TRP A 202 18.92 17.30 16.40
N ILE A 203 17.87 18.02 15.97
CA ILE A 203 17.05 18.82 16.89
C ILE A 203 16.24 17.95 17.84
N GLN A 204 15.83 16.76 17.39
CA GLN A 204 15.15 15.81 18.25
C GLN A 204 16.08 15.31 19.37
N ASP A 205 17.28 14.87 19.00
CA ASP A 205 18.20 14.19 19.90
C ASP A 205 18.86 15.17 20.89
N GLU A 206 19.29 16.34 20.41
CA GLU A 206 20.02 17.32 21.22
C GLU A 206 19.10 18.20 22.08
N HIS A 207 17.94 18.62 21.53
CA HIS A 207 17.16 19.71 22.12
C HIS A 207 15.76 19.33 22.60
N LEU A 208 15.05 18.46 21.87
CA LEU A 208 13.68 18.11 22.24
C LEU A 208 13.61 16.96 23.25
N ARG A 209 14.61 16.06 23.29
CA ARG A 209 14.74 14.91 24.22
C ARG A 209 13.37 14.39 24.66
N CYS A 210 12.52 14.00 23.70
CA CYS A 210 11.16 13.60 24.00
C CYS A 210 11.16 12.29 24.80
N PRO A 211 10.49 12.21 25.96
CA PRO A 211 10.21 10.93 26.59
C PRO A 211 9.23 10.12 25.71
N LEU A 212 9.52 8.83 25.55
CA LEU A 212 8.67 7.86 24.85
C LEU A 212 7.21 7.91 25.34
N PRO A 213 6.19 7.70 24.47
CA PRO A 213 6.26 7.18 23.11
C PRO A 213 5.74 8.20 22.06
N SER A 214 6.44 9.32 21.85
CA SER A 214 6.12 10.20 20.72
C SER A 214 6.75 9.67 19.43
N THR A 215 6.02 9.67 18.31
CA THR A 215 6.58 9.42 16.97
C THR A 215 7.80 10.32 16.73
N PRO A 216 8.91 9.80 16.17
CA PRO A 216 10.07 10.64 15.85
C PRO A 216 9.70 11.79 14.91
N LEU A 217 10.27 12.97 15.15
CA LEU A 217 10.07 14.20 14.38
C LEU A 217 10.29 14.00 12.88
N ARG A 218 11.35 13.26 12.51
CA ARG A 218 11.63 12.92 11.10
C ARG A 218 10.52 12.08 10.47
N VAL A 219 9.92 11.15 11.23
CA VAL A 219 8.84 10.27 10.76
C VAL A 219 7.57 11.09 10.59
N GLU A 220 7.26 11.98 11.52
CA GLU A 220 6.10 12.87 11.43
C GLU A 220 6.21 13.83 10.22
N PHE A 221 7.41 14.36 9.95
CA PHE A 221 7.71 15.16 8.76
C PHE A 221 7.51 14.36 7.47
N MET A 222 8.10 13.17 7.38
CA MET A 222 7.94 12.27 6.24
C MET A 222 6.47 11.90 6.03
N ARG A 223 5.72 11.58 7.10
CA ARG A 223 4.30 11.21 7.03
C ARG A 223 3.46 12.30 6.36
N GLY A 224 3.68 13.57 6.70
CA GLY A 224 2.99 14.68 6.05
C GLY A 224 3.33 14.80 4.56
N LEU A 225 4.60 14.65 4.20
CA LEU A 225 5.04 14.65 2.80
C LEU A 225 4.47 13.48 1.98
N ILE A 226 4.42 12.27 2.56
CA ILE A 226 3.76 11.11 1.95
C ILE A 226 2.26 11.37 1.78
N GLY A 227 1.64 12.11 2.69
CA GLY A 227 0.27 12.59 2.53
C GLY A 227 0.06 13.31 1.19
N PHE A 228 0.98 14.19 0.79
CA PHE A 228 0.91 14.90 -0.50
C PHE A 228 1.00 13.94 -1.69
N VAL A 229 1.93 12.98 -1.64
CA VAL A 229 2.12 11.96 -2.69
C VAL A 229 0.86 11.13 -2.85
N VAL A 230 0.34 10.56 -1.76
CA VAL A 230 -0.85 9.70 -1.78
C VAL A 230 -2.07 10.45 -2.29
N ASP A 231 -2.23 11.71 -1.88
CA ASP A 231 -3.35 12.53 -2.32
C ASP A 231 -3.23 12.93 -3.80
N LYS A 232 -2.02 13.17 -4.30
CA LYS A 232 -1.78 13.38 -5.73
C LYS A 232 -2.07 12.12 -6.54
N MET A 233 -1.56 10.96 -6.11
CA MET A 233 -1.82 9.68 -6.77
C MET A 233 -3.32 9.39 -6.85
N LYS A 234 -4.06 9.57 -5.75
CA LYS A 234 -5.52 9.38 -5.75
C LYS A 234 -6.22 10.32 -6.74
N PHE A 235 -5.78 11.57 -6.82
CA PHE A 235 -6.34 12.53 -7.77
C PHE A 235 -6.02 12.14 -9.21
N ASP A 236 -4.76 11.79 -9.50
CA ASP A 236 -4.33 11.40 -10.83
C ASP A 236 -4.99 10.11 -11.31
N LEU A 237 -5.21 9.15 -10.42
CA LEU A 237 -5.93 7.91 -10.72
C LEU A 237 -7.45 8.10 -10.86
N GLY A 238 -7.98 9.31 -10.63
CA GLY A 238 -9.42 9.57 -10.68
C GLY A 238 -10.20 9.05 -9.46
N LEU A 239 -9.52 8.61 -8.41
CA LEU A 239 -10.15 8.14 -7.16
C LEU A 239 -10.78 9.28 -6.35
N ILE A 240 -10.34 10.52 -6.59
CA ILE A 240 -10.95 11.72 -6.02
C ILE A 240 -11.19 12.77 -7.11
N ALA A 241 -12.39 13.35 -7.14
CA ALA A 241 -12.81 14.26 -8.22
C ALA A 241 -12.19 15.67 -8.14
N LYS A 242 -11.77 16.09 -6.95
CA LYS A 242 -11.23 17.44 -6.71
C LYS A 242 -9.88 17.34 -6.02
N PRO A 243 -8.97 18.29 -6.29
CA PRO A 243 -7.72 18.35 -5.55
C PRO A 243 -8.02 18.50 -4.05
N PRO A 244 -7.19 17.91 -3.18
CA PRO A 244 -7.36 18.03 -1.74
C PRO A 244 -7.28 19.49 -1.32
N LYS A 245 -8.07 19.86 -0.30
CA LYS A 245 -7.89 21.15 0.36
C LYS A 245 -6.56 21.14 1.11
N SER A 246 -5.88 22.29 1.14
CA SER A 246 -4.65 22.47 1.93
C SER A 246 -4.93 22.21 3.40
N TYR A 247 -4.27 21.23 3.99
CA TYR A 247 -4.46 20.89 5.40
C TYR A 247 -3.37 21.49 6.29
N CYS A 248 -2.21 21.89 5.75
CA CYS A 248 -1.19 22.59 6.52
C CYS A 248 -1.52 24.08 6.70
N SER A 249 -2.21 24.70 5.73
CA SER A 249 -2.56 26.14 5.77
C SER A 249 -3.88 26.45 6.50
N ASP A 250 -4.77 25.46 6.66
CA ASP A 250 -6.11 25.62 7.25
C ASP A 250 -6.28 25.55 8.80
N PRO A 251 -5.26 25.55 9.70
CA PRO A 251 -5.54 25.22 11.11
C PRO A 251 -6.43 26.19 11.91
N LEU A 252 -6.90 27.33 11.39
CA LEU A 252 -7.55 28.36 12.23
C LEU A 252 -8.74 29.11 11.61
N LEU A 253 -9.39 28.62 10.54
CA LEU A 253 -10.56 29.33 10.04
C LEU A 253 -11.76 29.17 10.99
N PRO A 254 -12.39 30.28 11.42
CA PRO A 254 -13.52 30.25 12.35
C PRO A 254 -14.70 29.49 11.74
N ALA A 255 -15.48 28.85 12.60
CA ALA A 255 -16.74 28.16 12.32
C ALA A 255 -17.88 29.08 11.81
N ASN A 256 -17.57 30.14 11.06
CA ASN A 256 -18.54 31.03 10.44
C ASN A 256 -18.92 30.62 9.02
N LYS A 257 -18.50 29.44 8.55
CA LYS A 257 -19.29 28.72 7.54
C LYS A 257 -20.19 27.76 8.31
N PRO A 258 -21.52 27.87 8.22
CA PRO A 258 -22.41 26.92 8.88
C PRO A 258 -21.99 25.52 8.43
N GLN A 259 -21.46 24.74 9.38
CA GLN A 259 -21.26 23.31 9.21
C GLN A 259 -22.64 22.66 9.32
N PHE A 260 -23.45 22.83 8.28
CA PHE A 260 -24.44 21.83 7.92
C PHE A 260 -23.75 20.90 6.93
N GLY A 261 -23.17 19.84 7.50
CA GLY A 261 -22.32 18.89 6.81
C GLY A 261 -21.93 17.81 7.80
N ARG A 262 -22.96 17.03 8.14
CA ARG A 262 -22.95 15.75 8.85
C ARG A 262 -21.67 14.95 8.53
N VAL A 263 -21.18 14.20 9.52
CA VAL A 263 -20.22 13.10 9.35
C VAL A 263 -20.76 11.97 8.42
N ASP A 264 -21.97 12.12 7.90
CA ASP A 264 -22.50 11.30 6.82
C ASP A 264 -22.63 12.14 5.55
N GLU A 265 -21.56 12.21 4.75
CA GLU A 265 -21.67 12.51 3.32
C GLU A 265 -21.26 11.28 2.50
N ALA A 266 -21.80 10.13 2.90
CA ALA A 266 -22.36 9.19 1.93
C ALA A 266 -23.54 9.89 1.21
N SER A 267 -23.23 10.88 0.36
CA SER A 267 -24.22 11.57 -0.45
C SER A 267 -23.72 11.66 -1.88
N LYS A 268 -24.18 10.70 -2.68
CA LYS A 268 -24.09 10.67 -4.15
C LYS A 268 -22.69 10.47 -4.69
N GLU A 269 -22.18 9.25 -4.52
CA GLU A 269 -21.28 8.63 -5.49
C GLU A 269 -22.00 8.64 -6.86
N HIS A 270 -21.67 9.62 -7.71
CA HIS A 270 -21.56 9.32 -9.13
C HIS A 270 -20.15 8.77 -9.33
N PRO A 271 -19.99 7.63 -10.02
CA PRO A 271 -18.76 6.86 -9.96
C PRO A 271 -17.70 7.57 -10.81
N TYR A 272 -16.93 8.45 -10.17
CA TYR A 272 -15.59 8.71 -10.66
C TYR A 272 -14.77 7.45 -10.34
N GLY A 273 -14.71 6.58 -11.33
CA GLY A 273 -13.89 5.37 -11.29
C GLY A 273 -12.54 5.63 -11.95
N LEU A 274 -11.67 4.64 -11.83
CA LEU A 274 -10.38 4.57 -12.54
C LEU A 274 -10.54 4.89 -14.03
N ASP A 275 -11.66 4.51 -14.63
CA ASP A 275 -11.98 4.70 -16.06
C ASP A 275 -12.06 6.17 -16.49
N SER A 276 -12.22 7.10 -15.55
CA SER A 276 -12.23 8.54 -15.84
C SER A 276 -10.83 9.14 -16.02
N SER A 277 -9.78 8.42 -15.59
CA SER A 277 -8.42 8.90 -15.66
C SER A 277 -7.65 8.31 -16.86
N PRO A 278 -6.97 9.14 -17.66
CA PRO A 278 -6.05 8.64 -18.68
C PRO A 278 -4.88 7.85 -18.08
N LEU A 279 -4.46 8.16 -16.84
CA LEU A 279 -3.37 7.46 -16.15
C LEU A 279 -3.72 6.01 -15.78
N ALA A 280 -4.99 5.74 -15.49
CA ALA A 280 -5.43 4.40 -15.11
C ALA A 280 -5.91 3.57 -16.33
N THR A 281 -6.30 4.24 -17.42
CA THR A 281 -6.79 3.60 -18.64
C THR A 281 -5.65 3.22 -19.58
N ASP A 282 -4.62 4.06 -19.74
CA ASP A 282 -3.45 3.81 -20.57
C ASP A 282 -2.48 2.80 -19.89
N PRO A 283 -2.24 1.62 -20.49
CA PRO A 283 -1.31 0.61 -19.97
C PRO A 283 0.12 1.11 -19.73
N ASP A 284 0.65 1.95 -20.61
CA ASP A 284 2.04 2.39 -20.56
C ASP A 284 2.22 3.44 -19.45
N LEU A 285 1.27 4.37 -19.32
CA LEU A 285 1.27 5.37 -18.25
C LEU A 285 1.06 4.72 -16.88
N PHE A 286 0.14 3.74 -16.79
CA PHE A 286 -0.12 3.04 -15.55
C PHE A 286 1.08 2.18 -15.11
N GLY A 287 1.70 1.46 -16.05
CA GLY A 287 2.93 0.69 -15.81
C GLY A 287 4.07 1.57 -15.32
N HIS A 288 4.28 2.73 -15.96
CA HIS A 288 5.29 3.70 -15.55
C HIS A 288 5.04 4.26 -14.13
N LEU A 289 3.78 4.56 -13.79
CA LEU A 289 3.42 4.96 -12.42
C LEU A 289 3.81 3.89 -11.39
N ILE A 290 3.48 2.62 -11.66
CA ILE A 290 3.80 1.51 -10.76
C ILE A 290 5.31 1.43 -10.54
N ASP A 291 6.10 1.50 -11.61
CA ASP A 291 7.56 1.44 -11.53
C ASP A 291 8.13 2.57 -10.66
N GLU A 292 7.68 3.79 -10.89
CA GLU A 292 8.13 4.95 -10.13
C GLU A 292 7.72 4.89 -8.65
N VAL A 293 6.53 4.37 -8.35
CA VAL A 293 6.05 4.18 -6.97
C VAL A 293 6.85 3.09 -6.25
N LEU A 294 7.08 1.94 -6.88
CA LEU A 294 7.89 0.87 -6.29
C LEU A 294 9.35 1.32 -6.07
N ASN A 295 9.92 2.06 -7.02
CA ASN A 295 11.23 2.68 -6.84
C ASN A 295 11.23 3.68 -5.68
N PHE A 296 10.15 4.44 -5.51
CA PHE A 296 10.01 5.37 -4.39
C PHE A 296 9.90 4.64 -3.04
N GLU A 297 9.18 3.53 -2.94
CA GLU A 297 9.12 2.69 -1.74
C GLU A 297 10.50 2.18 -1.30
N ASN A 298 11.30 1.69 -2.26
CA ASN A 298 12.68 1.24 -1.97
C ASN A 298 13.54 2.38 -1.39
N ARG A 299 13.31 3.62 -1.85
CA ARG A 299 13.99 4.82 -1.34
C ARG A 299 13.49 5.21 0.05
N LEU A 300 12.20 5.03 0.36
CA LEU A 300 11.64 5.21 1.71
C LEU A 300 12.22 4.20 2.71
N ASP A 301 12.44 2.96 2.28
CA ASP A 301 13.08 1.94 3.11
C ASP A 301 14.54 2.31 3.41
N GLY A 302 15.26 2.88 2.43
CA GLY A 302 16.60 3.47 2.66
C GLY A 302 16.60 4.63 3.66
N LEU A 303 15.50 5.39 3.76
CA LEU A 303 15.31 6.45 4.76
C LEU A 303 14.77 5.93 6.10
N CYS A 304 14.65 4.61 6.27
CA CYS A 304 14.11 3.97 7.47
C CYS A 304 12.71 4.49 7.84
N TYR A 305 11.85 4.75 6.85
CA TYR A 305 10.46 5.14 7.10
C TYR A 305 9.66 3.94 7.65
N PRO A 306 8.90 4.07 8.74
CA PRO A 306 8.29 2.91 9.38
C PRO A 306 7.23 2.22 8.51
N VAL A 307 7.11 0.91 8.68
CA VAL A 307 6.24 0.05 7.86
C VAL A 307 4.75 0.18 8.19
N HIS A 308 4.42 0.63 9.41
CA HIS A 308 3.03 0.77 9.88
C HIS A 308 2.42 2.13 9.51
N GLU A 309 3.20 3.02 8.91
CA GLU A 309 2.74 4.34 8.47
C GLU A 309 2.05 4.25 7.11
N LEU A 310 1.34 5.31 6.72
CA LEU A 310 0.80 5.43 5.37
C LEU A 310 1.94 5.46 4.36
N ARG A 311 1.81 4.70 3.27
CA ARG A 311 2.78 4.60 2.17
C ARG A 311 2.12 4.75 0.79
N PRO A 312 2.82 5.25 -0.24
CA PRO A 312 2.32 5.32 -1.61
C PRO A 312 1.81 3.98 -2.17
N VAL A 313 2.47 2.87 -1.84
CA VAL A 313 2.03 1.52 -2.25
C VAL A 313 0.63 1.16 -1.73
N ASP A 314 0.18 1.76 -0.61
CA ASP A 314 -1.19 1.55 -0.09
C ASP A 314 -2.27 2.01 -1.09
N VAL A 315 -1.94 2.89 -2.04
CA VAL A 315 -2.85 3.29 -3.12
C VAL A 315 -2.94 2.20 -4.18
N LEU A 316 -1.82 1.56 -4.51
CA LEU A 316 -1.75 0.48 -5.51
C LEU A 316 -2.37 -0.82 -5.00
N THR A 317 -2.34 -1.07 -3.69
CA THR A 317 -2.96 -2.24 -3.07
C THR A 317 -4.45 -2.05 -2.75
N ARG A 318 -5.04 -0.90 -3.09
CA ARG A 318 -6.51 -0.77 -3.08
C ARG A 318 -7.09 -1.74 -4.11
N LEU A 319 -8.18 -2.41 -3.76
CA LEU A 319 -8.72 -3.52 -4.55
C LEU A 319 -9.01 -3.18 -6.01
N ASP A 320 -9.59 -2.00 -6.25
CA ASP A 320 -9.89 -1.45 -7.58
C ASP A 320 -8.62 -1.23 -8.43
N VAL A 321 -7.62 -0.58 -7.84
CA VAL A 321 -6.33 -0.29 -8.49
C VAL A 321 -5.51 -1.57 -8.69
N LEU A 322 -5.50 -2.43 -7.69
CA LEU A 322 -4.78 -3.70 -7.69
C LEU A 322 -5.34 -4.65 -8.75
N HIS A 323 -6.67 -4.76 -8.88
CA HIS A 323 -7.29 -5.54 -9.94
C HIS A 323 -6.83 -5.06 -11.33
N ARG A 324 -6.81 -3.74 -11.56
CA ARG A 324 -6.30 -3.17 -12.82
C ARG A 324 -4.83 -3.52 -13.06
N TRP A 325 -4.02 -3.48 -12.01
CA TRP A 325 -2.61 -3.86 -12.08
C TRP A 325 -2.43 -5.34 -12.41
N LEU A 326 -3.15 -6.24 -11.75
CA LEU A 326 -3.12 -7.67 -12.04
C LEU A 326 -3.54 -7.97 -13.49
N CYS A 327 -4.58 -7.29 -14.00
CA CYS A 327 -4.98 -7.41 -15.41
C CYS A 327 -3.86 -7.00 -16.37
N LEU A 328 -3.22 -5.84 -16.13
CA LEU A 328 -2.11 -5.36 -16.94
C LEU A 328 -0.94 -6.35 -16.96
N GLU A 329 -0.53 -6.82 -15.78
CA GLU A 329 0.58 -7.77 -15.64
C GLU A 329 0.25 -9.09 -16.32
N SER A 330 -0.97 -9.59 -16.13
CA SER A 330 -1.43 -10.82 -16.78
C SER A 330 -1.43 -10.67 -18.31
N GLU A 331 -1.91 -9.56 -18.86
CA GLU A 331 -1.90 -9.30 -20.31
C GLU A 331 -0.48 -9.27 -20.88
N ILE A 332 0.45 -8.56 -20.22
CA ILE A 332 1.85 -8.48 -20.64
C ILE A 332 2.49 -9.88 -20.58
N ALA A 333 2.24 -10.63 -19.52
CA ALA A 333 2.77 -11.97 -19.31
C ALA A 333 2.27 -12.96 -20.35
N HIS A 334 0.96 -13.01 -20.59
CA HIS A 334 0.37 -13.93 -21.56
C HIS A 334 0.83 -13.65 -22.98
N ARG A 335 0.99 -12.37 -23.36
CA ARG A 335 1.54 -12.00 -24.66
C ARG A 335 2.96 -12.55 -24.84
N ARG A 336 3.84 -12.33 -23.85
CA ARG A 336 5.22 -12.86 -23.87
C ARG A 336 5.24 -14.40 -23.86
N MET A 337 4.39 -15.03 -23.08
CA MET A 337 4.26 -16.49 -23.05
C MET A 337 3.82 -17.06 -24.42
N GLN A 338 2.88 -16.41 -25.09
CA GLN A 338 2.47 -16.80 -26.45
C GLN A 338 3.61 -16.64 -27.47
N ASP A 339 4.41 -15.58 -27.37
CA ASP A 339 5.61 -15.40 -28.19
C ASP A 339 6.64 -16.52 -27.94
N LEU A 340 6.78 -17.00 -26.70
CA LEU A 340 7.62 -18.15 -26.38
C LEU A 340 7.04 -19.45 -26.95
N LEU A 341 5.73 -19.69 -26.76
CA LEU A 341 5.04 -20.89 -27.25
C LEU A 341 5.01 -20.97 -28.79
N THR A 342 4.96 -19.86 -29.51
CA THR A 342 5.09 -19.86 -30.98
C THR A 342 6.50 -20.24 -31.41
N LYS A 343 7.54 -19.71 -30.75
CA LYS A 343 8.94 -20.14 -30.98
C LYS A 343 9.15 -21.62 -30.67
N THR A 344 8.42 -22.19 -29.71
CA THR A 344 8.53 -23.63 -29.41
C THR A 344 7.98 -24.54 -30.52
N GLN A 345 7.21 -24.03 -31.48
CA GLN A 345 6.69 -24.84 -32.59
C GLN A 345 7.82 -25.29 -33.55
N THR A 346 8.97 -24.62 -33.50
CA THR A 346 10.16 -24.94 -34.29
C THR A 346 11.27 -25.57 -33.43
N LEU A 347 10.94 -26.18 -32.29
CA LEU A 347 11.93 -26.88 -31.43
C LEU A 347 12.60 -28.01 -32.22
N VAL A 348 13.69 -27.66 -32.91
CA VAL A 348 14.62 -28.62 -33.49
C VAL A 348 15.62 -28.94 -32.38
N PRO A 349 15.79 -30.21 -32.00
CA PRO A 349 16.87 -30.59 -31.09
C PRO A 349 18.20 -30.18 -31.72
N GLU A 350 19.02 -29.41 -31.00
CA GLU A 350 20.38 -29.14 -31.43
C GLU A 350 21.12 -30.48 -31.54
N LYS A 351 21.44 -30.87 -32.77
CA LYS A 351 22.23 -32.07 -33.06
C LYS A 351 23.67 -31.82 -32.61
N SER A 352 24.04 -32.02 -31.33
CA SER A 352 25.43 -32.31 -30.94
C SER A 352 25.74 -32.55 -29.45
N SER A 353 24.79 -32.65 -28.51
CA SER A 353 25.16 -32.97 -27.11
C SER A 353 24.53 -34.29 -26.63
N ASP A 354 25.36 -35.17 -26.06
CA ASP A 354 24.96 -36.43 -25.40
C ASP A 354 24.20 -36.20 -24.07
N SER A 355 23.82 -34.95 -23.75
CA SER A 355 23.12 -34.57 -22.53
C SER A 355 21.70 -34.07 -22.84
N PRO A 356 20.68 -34.42 -22.02
CA PRO A 356 19.34 -33.88 -22.17
C PRO A 356 19.39 -32.36 -22.02
N THR A 357 19.33 -31.66 -23.15
CA THR A 357 19.43 -30.19 -23.15
C THR A 357 18.04 -29.63 -22.89
N THR A 358 17.90 -28.85 -21.82
CA THR A 358 16.67 -28.11 -21.53
C THR A 358 16.39 -27.13 -22.67
N PRO A 359 15.17 -27.11 -23.22
CA PRO A 359 14.84 -26.12 -24.25
C PRO A 359 14.92 -24.68 -23.71
N GLN A 360 15.57 -23.77 -24.44
CA GLN A 360 15.68 -22.35 -24.07
C GLN A 360 14.32 -21.70 -23.74
N CYS A 361 13.25 -22.13 -24.42
CA CYS A 361 11.91 -21.61 -24.15
C CYS A 361 11.41 -21.87 -22.72
N ALA A 362 11.88 -22.95 -22.07
CA ALA A 362 11.51 -23.26 -20.69
C ALA A 362 12.26 -22.34 -19.71
N GLU A 363 13.54 -22.06 -19.98
CA GLU A 363 14.32 -21.09 -19.20
C GLU A 363 13.75 -19.67 -19.34
N ASP A 364 13.47 -19.23 -20.57
CA ASP A 364 12.88 -17.93 -20.85
C ASP A 364 11.50 -17.79 -20.19
N PHE A 365 10.73 -18.87 -20.15
CA PHE A 365 9.42 -18.90 -19.48
C PHE A 365 9.55 -18.82 -17.95
N VAL A 366 10.47 -19.57 -17.34
CA VAL A 366 10.78 -19.46 -15.90
C VAL A 366 11.20 -18.04 -15.54
N ALA A 367 12.07 -17.41 -16.36
CA ALA A 367 12.49 -16.03 -16.17
C ALA A 367 11.32 -15.04 -16.26
N LEU A 368 10.37 -15.27 -17.17
CA LEU A 368 9.14 -14.50 -17.28
C LEU A 368 8.27 -14.62 -16.02
N VAL A 369 8.03 -15.84 -15.53
CA VAL A 369 7.25 -16.08 -14.31
C VAL A 369 7.91 -15.37 -13.12
N TYR A 370 9.23 -15.55 -12.95
CA TYR A 370 9.98 -14.89 -11.89
C TYR A 370 9.91 -13.36 -11.96
N ALA A 371 9.98 -12.77 -13.17
CA ALA A 371 9.88 -11.32 -13.34
C ALA A 371 8.54 -10.74 -12.83
N ILE A 372 7.43 -11.47 -13.03
CA ILE A 372 6.11 -11.11 -12.52
C ILE A 372 6.08 -11.27 -10.99
N SER A 373 6.67 -12.36 -10.48
CA SER A 373 6.81 -12.60 -9.04
C SER A 373 7.56 -11.49 -8.33
N ARG A 374 8.64 -10.96 -8.91
CA ARG A 374 9.44 -9.88 -8.30
C ARG A 374 8.67 -8.59 -8.03
N ARG A 375 7.62 -8.30 -8.81
CA ARG A 375 6.78 -7.10 -8.60
C ARG A 375 5.81 -7.32 -7.43
N GLY A 376 5.21 -8.51 -7.35
CA GLY A 376 4.39 -8.91 -6.21
C GLY A 376 5.17 -9.01 -4.89
N VAL A 377 6.42 -9.53 -4.92
CA VAL A 377 7.28 -9.70 -3.73
C VAL A 377 7.57 -8.36 -3.02
N GLN A 378 7.61 -7.25 -3.75
CA GLN A 378 7.83 -5.92 -3.16
C GLN A 378 6.62 -5.42 -2.35
N LEU A 379 5.46 -6.07 -2.49
CA LEU A 379 4.26 -5.73 -1.75
C LEU A 379 4.29 -6.33 -0.34
N ARG A 380 4.04 -5.47 0.64
CA ARG A 380 3.94 -5.87 2.04
C ARG A 380 2.61 -6.56 2.35
N ASP A 381 1.56 -6.24 1.60
CA ASP A 381 0.24 -6.84 1.77
C ASP A 381 0.24 -8.30 1.30
N ALA A 382 -0.01 -9.22 2.23
CA ALA A 382 -0.07 -10.65 1.95
C ALA A 382 -1.20 -10.99 0.97
N LYS A 383 -2.33 -10.28 1.03
CA LYS A 383 -3.46 -10.52 0.12
C LYS A 383 -3.09 -10.14 -1.31
N ALA A 384 -2.49 -8.97 -1.50
CA ALA A 384 -1.97 -8.56 -2.81
C ALA A 384 -0.94 -9.55 -3.38
N ARG A 385 0.01 -10.03 -2.55
CA ARG A 385 0.98 -11.06 -2.95
C ARG A 385 0.31 -12.35 -3.43
N ALA A 386 -0.75 -12.78 -2.76
CA ALA A 386 -1.52 -13.97 -3.15
C ALA A 386 -2.20 -13.82 -4.52
N TYR A 387 -2.71 -12.64 -4.87
CA TYR A 387 -3.28 -12.45 -6.20
C TYR A 387 -2.23 -12.48 -7.32
N PHE A 388 -1.04 -11.91 -7.09
CA PHE A 388 0.10 -12.06 -8.00
C PHE A 388 0.50 -13.52 -8.17
N PHE A 389 0.44 -14.29 -7.08
CA PHE A 389 0.66 -15.72 -7.12
C PHE A 389 -0.38 -16.46 -7.97
N ARG A 390 -1.67 -16.10 -7.90
CA ARG A 390 -2.70 -16.66 -8.81
C ARG A 390 -2.40 -16.40 -10.28
N VAL A 391 -1.86 -15.23 -10.62
CA VAL A 391 -1.39 -14.94 -11.99
C VAL A 391 -0.25 -15.88 -12.40
N GLN A 392 0.71 -16.14 -11.50
CA GLN A 392 1.79 -17.10 -11.74
C GLN A 392 1.26 -18.52 -11.96
N GLN A 393 0.35 -18.99 -11.11
CA GLN A 393 -0.28 -20.31 -11.26
C GLN A 393 -1.00 -20.44 -12.62
N SER A 394 -1.71 -19.40 -13.05
CA SER A 394 -2.38 -19.40 -14.36
C SER A 394 -1.41 -19.49 -15.52
N LEU A 395 -0.26 -18.80 -15.46
CA LEU A 395 0.78 -18.87 -16.48
C LEU A 395 1.42 -20.25 -16.52
N LEU A 396 1.82 -20.78 -15.36
CA LEU A 396 2.39 -22.13 -15.23
C LEU A 396 1.43 -23.18 -15.81
N PHE A 397 0.19 -23.19 -15.34
CA PHE A 397 -0.82 -24.14 -15.80
C PHE A 397 -1.09 -24.01 -17.31
N THR A 398 -1.20 -22.80 -17.84
CA THR A 398 -1.48 -22.60 -19.26
C THR A 398 -0.30 -23.03 -20.13
N PHE A 399 0.94 -22.71 -19.74
CA PHE A 399 2.15 -23.12 -20.45
C PHE A 399 2.32 -24.64 -20.45
N LEU A 400 2.25 -25.26 -19.27
CA LEU A 400 2.40 -26.70 -19.10
C LEU A 400 1.29 -27.50 -19.79
N SER A 401 0.04 -27.05 -19.71
CA SER A 401 -1.08 -27.66 -20.45
C SER A 401 -0.86 -27.56 -21.97
N THR A 402 -0.46 -26.39 -22.47
CA THR A 402 -0.21 -26.20 -23.91
C THR A 402 0.94 -27.08 -24.43
N LEU A 403 1.97 -27.32 -23.60
CA LEU A 403 3.04 -28.26 -23.93
C LEU A 403 2.55 -29.71 -23.89
N SER A 404 1.77 -30.07 -22.86
CA SER A 404 1.21 -31.41 -22.68
C SER A 404 0.26 -31.78 -23.82
N ASP A 405 -0.51 -30.83 -24.34
CA ASP A 405 -1.39 -31.01 -25.51
C ASP A 405 -0.64 -31.41 -26.78
N ARG A 406 0.67 -31.17 -26.87
CA ARG A 406 1.51 -31.60 -28.00
C ARG A 406 1.90 -33.06 -27.94
N LEU A 407 1.67 -33.73 -26.80
CA LEU A 407 1.98 -35.13 -26.60
C LEU A 407 0.76 -35.99 -27.00
N PRO A 408 0.86 -36.83 -28.05
CA PRO A 408 -0.30 -37.54 -28.60
C PRO A 408 -0.99 -38.49 -27.59
N TRP A 409 -0.21 -39.12 -26.71
CA TRP A 409 -0.73 -40.10 -25.74
C TRP A 409 -1.53 -39.46 -24.61
N LEU A 410 -1.26 -38.20 -24.24
CA LEU A 410 -2.06 -37.47 -23.25
C LEU A 410 -3.41 -37.02 -23.81
N ARG A 411 -3.51 -36.86 -25.13
CA ARG A 411 -4.77 -36.54 -25.83
C ARG A 411 -5.67 -37.75 -26.07
N GLY A 412 -5.20 -38.96 -25.72
CA GLY A 412 -5.90 -40.21 -26.03
C GLY A 412 -5.85 -40.58 -27.53
N GLU A 413 -4.94 -39.99 -28.31
CA GLU A 413 -4.71 -40.40 -29.69
C GLU A 413 -3.95 -41.73 -29.72
N LYS A 414 -4.41 -42.68 -30.54
CA LYS A 414 -3.72 -43.97 -30.72
C LYS A 414 -2.41 -43.71 -31.48
N THR A 415 -1.27 -43.83 -30.80
CA THR A 415 0.07 -43.79 -31.41
C THR A 415 0.31 -45.04 -32.26
N LYS A 416 -0.15 -45.03 -33.52
CA LYS A 416 0.33 -45.99 -34.52
C LYS A 416 1.72 -45.55 -34.96
N TRP A 417 2.74 -46.21 -34.43
CA TRP A 417 4.16 -46.06 -34.79
C TRP A 417 4.49 -46.49 -36.23
N GLU A 418 3.54 -46.54 -37.17
CA GLU A 418 3.75 -47.15 -38.49
C GLU A 418 4.80 -46.38 -39.32
N THR A 419 6.06 -46.82 -39.18
CA THR A 419 7.13 -46.70 -40.17
C THR A 419 6.64 -47.29 -41.48
N THR A 420 5.92 -46.48 -42.26
CA THR A 420 5.82 -46.67 -43.70
C THR A 420 6.74 -45.64 -44.35
N PRO A 421 7.77 -46.06 -45.11
CA PRO A 421 8.58 -45.13 -45.90
C PRO A 421 7.73 -44.65 -47.08
N SER A 422 6.91 -43.63 -46.87
CA SER A 422 6.12 -43.00 -47.93
C SER A 422 6.81 -41.74 -48.41
N ALA A 423 7.19 -41.76 -49.68
CA ALA A 423 8.07 -40.81 -50.36
C ALA A 423 7.48 -39.42 -50.67
N ASN A 424 6.44 -38.96 -49.96
CA ASN A 424 5.84 -37.65 -50.18
C ASN A 424 5.80 -36.84 -48.88
N ARG A 425 6.83 -36.04 -48.64
CA ARG A 425 6.84 -34.99 -47.61
C ARG A 425 5.92 -33.85 -48.02
N SER A 426 4.71 -33.82 -47.47
CA SER A 426 3.94 -32.60 -47.26
C SER A 426 4.05 -32.17 -45.79
N ASP A 427 3.92 -30.86 -45.53
CA ASP A 427 4.24 -30.13 -44.29
C ASP A 427 3.59 -30.61 -42.97
N SER A 428 2.84 -31.72 -42.97
CA SER A 428 2.18 -32.28 -41.78
C SER A 428 3.04 -33.27 -40.97
N ALA A 429 4.32 -33.48 -41.33
CA ALA A 429 5.18 -34.51 -40.72
C ALA A 429 6.02 -34.02 -39.52
N VAL A 430 5.95 -32.73 -39.16
CA VAL A 430 6.82 -32.13 -38.12
C VAL A 430 6.36 -32.44 -36.69
N THR A 431 5.10 -32.82 -36.48
CA THR A 431 4.51 -33.09 -35.15
C THR A 431 4.72 -34.52 -34.64
N SER A 432 5.34 -35.40 -35.43
CA SER A 432 5.54 -36.82 -35.12
C SER A 432 7.02 -37.21 -35.04
N ASP A 433 7.90 -36.28 -34.62
CA ASP A 433 9.30 -36.56 -34.36
C ASP A 433 9.51 -36.86 -32.86
N PRO A 434 9.99 -38.05 -32.48
CA PRO A 434 10.31 -38.39 -31.09
C PRO A 434 11.21 -37.37 -30.41
N ALA A 435 12.08 -36.69 -31.16
CA ALA A 435 12.98 -35.69 -30.61
C ALA A 435 12.23 -34.41 -30.16
N VAL A 436 11.11 -34.07 -30.80
CA VAL A 436 10.22 -32.98 -30.37
C VAL A 436 9.51 -33.36 -29.07
N TRP A 437 9.06 -34.61 -28.93
CA TRP A 437 8.44 -35.10 -27.70
C TRP A 437 9.42 -35.13 -26.53
N THR A 438 10.67 -35.57 -26.76
CA THR A 438 11.73 -35.51 -25.74
C THR A 438 12.01 -34.08 -25.30
N ALA A 439 12.07 -33.12 -26.24
CA ALA A 439 12.25 -31.71 -25.91
C ALA A 439 11.07 -31.18 -25.06
N VAL A 440 9.83 -31.53 -25.41
CA VAL A 440 8.64 -31.15 -24.63
C VAL A 440 8.69 -31.75 -23.22
N LEU A 441 9.02 -33.04 -23.08
CA LEU A 441 9.16 -33.69 -21.77
C LEU A 441 10.27 -33.05 -20.92
N ASN A 442 11.43 -32.73 -21.51
CA ASN A 442 12.51 -32.02 -20.82
C ASN A 442 12.07 -30.63 -20.34
N ALA A 443 11.30 -29.89 -21.14
CA ALA A 443 10.75 -28.60 -20.74
C ALA A 443 9.75 -28.73 -19.58
N LEU A 444 8.82 -29.71 -19.66
CA LEU A 444 7.87 -29.99 -18.59
C LEU A 444 8.60 -30.34 -17.28
N PHE A 445 9.58 -31.24 -17.35
CA PHE A 445 10.38 -31.66 -16.20
C PHE A 445 11.14 -30.48 -15.58
N PHE A 446 11.84 -29.69 -16.41
CA PHE A 446 12.60 -28.52 -15.94
C PHE A 446 11.73 -27.51 -15.19
N VAL A 447 10.53 -27.21 -15.69
CA VAL A 447 9.60 -26.29 -15.03
C VAL A 447 9.09 -26.89 -13.71
N CYS A 448 8.80 -28.20 -13.66
CA CYS A 448 8.36 -28.86 -12.44
C CYS A 448 9.45 -28.86 -11.35
N GLU A 449 10.70 -29.16 -11.70
CA GLU A 449 11.85 -29.07 -10.78
C GLU A 449 12.02 -27.63 -10.28
N THR A 450 11.92 -26.64 -11.16
CA THR A 450 12.00 -25.22 -10.77
C THR A 450 10.89 -24.84 -9.78
N MET A 451 9.66 -25.30 -10.02
CA MET A 451 8.55 -25.09 -9.10
C MET A 451 8.82 -25.75 -7.74
N GLN A 452 9.43 -26.93 -7.72
CA GLN A 452 9.84 -27.61 -6.50
C GLN A 452 10.90 -26.79 -5.74
N ASP A 453 11.89 -26.23 -6.43
CA ASP A 453 12.86 -25.31 -5.81
C ASP A 453 12.16 -24.10 -5.19
N TRP A 454 11.20 -23.51 -5.90
CA TRP A 454 10.41 -22.38 -5.39
C TRP A 454 9.58 -22.74 -4.16
N THR A 455 9.14 -23.98 -3.96
CA THR A 455 8.44 -24.35 -2.72
C THR A 455 9.30 -24.15 -1.46
N ASN A 456 10.62 -24.11 -1.60
CA ASN A 456 11.56 -23.92 -0.50
C ASN A 456 12.06 -22.47 -0.37
N ASP A 457 11.67 -21.56 -1.26
CA ASP A 457 12.02 -20.14 -1.16
C ASP A 457 11.17 -19.47 -0.06
N GLN A 458 11.83 -18.64 0.75
CA GLN A 458 11.23 -17.92 1.87
C GLN A 458 9.93 -17.21 1.49
N TYR A 459 9.85 -16.61 0.30
CA TYR A 459 8.65 -15.90 -0.16
C TYR A 459 7.42 -16.81 -0.23
N PHE A 460 7.57 -18.01 -0.82
CA PHE A 460 6.47 -18.94 -1.01
C PHE A 460 6.14 -19.69 0.29
N VAL A 461 7.13 -19.95 1.13
CA VAL A 461 6.92 -20.51 2.47
C VAL A 461 6.08 -19.55 3.32
N GLU A 462 6.45 -18.27 3.39
CA GLU A 462 5.69 -17.25 4.13
C GLU A 462 4.25 -17.11 3.59
N LEU A 463 4.08 -17.17 2.27
CA LEU A 463 2.76 -17.10 1.64
C LEU A 463 1.89 -18.31 2.02
N TRP A 464 2.47 -19.51 2.05
CA TRP A 464 1.77 -20.76 2.34
C TRP A 464 1.51 -20.98 3.83
N GLU A 465 2.36 -20.47 4.73
CA GLU A 465 2.14 -20.61 6.16
C GLU A 465 0.89 -19.83 6.64
N ASP A 466 0.56 -18.71 5.97
CA ASP A 466 -0.62 -17.92 6.29
C ASP A 466 -1.92 -18.70 5.96
N ARG A 467 -2.74 -18.92 6.99
CA ARG A 467 -3.99 -19.69 6.88
C ARG A 467 -5.05 -18.97 6.05
N ASP A 468 -5.13 -17.65 6.14
CA ASP A 468 -6.15 -16.88 5.43
C ASP A 468 -5.81 -16.78 3.95
N ILE A 469 -4.51 -16.70 3.64
CA ILE A 469 -4.02 -16.78 2.26
C ILE A 469 -4.25 -18.16 1.66
N ARG A 470 -4.00 -19.25 2.38
CA ARG A 470 -4.31 -20.61 1.88
C ARG A 470 -5.76 -20.76 1.45
N LYS A 471 -6.70 -20.32 2.31
CA LYS A 471 -8.13 -20.33 1.97
C LYS A 471 -8.46 -19.47 0.74
N LEU A 472 -7.77 -18.34 0.59
CA LEU A 472 -7.94 -17.45 -0.57
C LEU A 472 -7.44 -18.08 -1.87
N LEU A 473 -6.44 -18.96 -1.81
CA LEU A 473 -5.92 -19.68 -2.97
C LEU A 473 -6.80 -20.88 -3.35
N GLU A 474 -7.43 -21.52 -2.37
CA GLU A 474 -8.33 -22.66 -2.57
C GLU A 474 -9.69 -22.27 -3.18
N HIS A 475 -10.15 -21.02 -2.98
CA HIS A 475 -11.49 -20.58 -3.38
C HIS A 475 -11.46 -19.32 -4.26
N PRO A 476 -12.38 -19.19 -5.24
CA PRO A 476 -12.56 -17.94 -5.97
C PRO A 476 -12.89 -16.77 -5.00
N ASP A 477 -12.28 -15.61 -5.20
CA ASP A 477 -12.57 -14.37 -4.48
C ASP A 477 -13.64 -13.58 -5.24
N PRO A 478 -14.87 -13.46 -4.71
CA PRO A 478 -15.98 -12.80 -5.41
C PRO A 478 -15.69 -11.37 -5.87
N TRP A 479 -14.80 -10.64 -5.19
CA TRP A 479 -14.55 -9.23 -5.49
C TRP A 479 -13.52 -8.98 -6.59
N ILE A 480 -12.74 -10.00 -6.93
CA ILE A 480 -11.72 -9.97 -7.98
C ILE A 480 -12.14 -10.83 -9.17
N ASP A 481 -12.89 -11.90 -8.90
CA ASP A 481 -13.32 -12.87 -9.88
C ASP A 481 -14.66 -12.48 -10.54
N GLU A 482 -15.32 -11.41 -10.09
CA GLU A 482 -16.45 -10.83 -10.83
C GLU A 482 -15.98 -10.29 -12.20
N PRO A 483 -16.66 -10.67 -13.30
CA PRO A 483 -16.38 -10.10 -14.61
C PRO A 483 -16.74 -8.62 -14.58
N SER A 484 -15.79 -7.75 -14.92
CA SER A 484 -16.11 -6.33 -15.09
C SER A 484 -17.22 -6.19 -16.14
N PRO A 485 -18.21 -5.28 -15.98
CA PRO A 485 -19.26 -5.04 -16.98
C PRO A 485 -18.73 -4.71 -18.40
N PHE A 486 -17.42 -4.45 -18.53
CA PHE A 486 -16.70 -4.15 -19.76
C PHE A 486 -15.88 -5.33 -20.31
N GLU A 487 -15.91 -6.50 -19.66
CA GLU A 487 -15.35 -7.75 -20.18
C GLU A 487 -16.30 -8.31 -21.25
N GLU A 488 -16.25 -7.77 -22.47
CA GLU A 488 -16.93 -8.40 -23.62
C GLU A 488 -16.36 -9.81 -23.88
N ASP A 489 -17.27 -10.78 -24.04
CA ASP A 489 -17.03 -12.20 -24.33
C ASP A 489 -16.22 -12.39 -25.62
N SER A 490 -14.90 -12.47 -25.48
CA SER A 490 -14.03 -12.98 -26.53
C SER A 490 -13.22 -14.15 -25.96
N SER A 491 -13.18 -15.26 -26.70
CA SER A 491 -12.46 -16.47 -26.28
C SER A 491 -10.98 -16.23 -25.94
N LYS A 492 -10.37 -15.19 -26.52
CA LYS A 492 -8.98 -14.77 -26.23
C LYS A 492 -8.81 -14.12 -24.84
N LYS A 493 -9.83 -13.47 -24.27
CA LYS A 493 -9.76 -12.88 -22.91
C LYS A 493 -9.88 -13.94 -21.81
N SER A 494 -10.57 -15.06 -22.08
CA SER A 494 -10.73 -16.16 -21.11
C SER A 494 -9.40 -16.76 -20.65
N THR A 495 -8.42 -16.92 -21.55
CA THR A 495 -7.08 -17.41 -21.17
C THR A 495 -6.27 -16.34 -20.43
N VAL A 496 -6.35 -15.08 -20.88
CA VAL A 496 -5.57 -13.95 -20.33
C VAL A 496 -5.97 -13.61 -18.89
N TYR A 497 -7.25 -13.75 -18.55
CA TYR A 497 -7.75 -13.61 -17.18
C TYR A 497 -8.03 -14.95 -16.50
N GLY A 498 -7.41 -16.04 -17.00
CA GLY A 498 -7.57 -17.39 -16.47
C GLY A 498 -7.10 -17.58 -15.03
N TRP A 499 -6.42 -16.58 -14.46
CA TRP A 499 -6.06 -16.50 -13.06
C TRP A 499 -7.27 -16.28 -12.14
N LYS A 500 -8.37 -15.73 -12.66
CA LYS A 500 -9.65 -15.62 -11.94
C LYS A 500 -10.32 -16.98 -11.69
N THR A 501 -10.02 -17.98 -12.51
CA THR A 501 -10.63 -19.32 -12.45
C THR A 501 -9.62 -20.44 -12.23
N ILE A 502 -8.37 -20.10 -11.87
CA ILE A 502 -7.27 -21.07 -11.77
C ILE A 502 -7.54 -22.18 -10.76
N SER A 503 -8.14 -21.86 -9.60
CA SER A 503 -8.46 -22.86 -8.58
C SER A 503 -9.45 -23.91 -9.09
N THR A 504 -10.47 -23.50 -9.85
CA THR A 504 -11.44 -24.42 -10.48
C THR A 504 -10.77 -25.26 -11.56
N ARG A 505 -9.97 -24.64 -12.44
CA ARG A 505 -9.25 -25.37 -13.51
C ARG A 505 -8.28 -26.42 -12.97
N LEU A 506 -7.64 -26.14 -11.84
CA LEU A 506 -6.76 -27.09 -11.15
C LEU A 506 -7.55 -28.24 -10.54
N ALA A 507 -8.68 -27.96 -9.88
CA ALA A 507 -9.56 -28.99 -9.34
C ALA A 507 -10.09 -29.92 -10.45
N ASP A 508 -10.57 -29.35 -11.56
CA ASP A 508 -11.04 -30.11 -12.72
C ASP A 508 -9.93 -31.01 -13.30
N ALA A 509 -8.70 -30.48 -13.42
CA ALA A 509 -7.55 -31.24 -13.92
C ALA A 509 -7.11 -32.38 -12.99
N LEU A 510 -7.31 -32.25 -11.68
CA LEU A 510 -7.07 -33.33 -10.71
C LEU A 510 -8.16 -34.41 -10.80
N GLU A 511 -9.42 -34.03 -11.04
CA GLU A 511 -10.55 -34.96 -11.19
C GLU A 511 -10.53 -35.75 -12.50
N GLU A 512 -10.06 -35.14 -13.61
CA GLU A 512 -9.98 -35.80 -14.93
C GLU A 512 -8.91 -36.92 -15.01
N GLN A 513 -7.99 -37.00 -14.05
CA GLN A 513 -6.93 -38.00 -14.05
C GLN A 513 -7.46 -39.38 -13.58
N PRO A 514 -7.29 -40.47 -14.37
CA PRO A 514 -7.73 -41.80 -13.96
C PRO A 514 -6.95 -42.27 -12.72
N SER A 515 -7.68 -42.81 -11.72
CA SER A 515 -7.11 -43.36 -10.49
C SER A 515 -5.95 -44.34 -10.78
N PRO A 516 -4.84 -44.31 -10.03
CA PRO A 516 -3.68 -45.15 -10.31
C PRO A 516 -4.06 -46.64 -10.29
N LYS A 517 -3.79 -47.33 -11.41
CA LYS A 517 -3.86 -48.79 -11.46
C LYS A 517 -2.63 -49.35 -10.75
N SER A 518 -2.82 -49.70 -9.48
CA SER A 518 -1.88 -50.35 -8.55
C SER A 518 -0.75 -49.49 -7.95
N PRO A 519 -0.46 -49.64 -6.65
CA PRO A 519 0.59 -48.92 -5.94
C PRO A 519 1.91 -49.66 -6.13
N THR A 520 2.69 -49.32 -7.15
CA THR A 520 4.06 -49.83 -7.30
C THR A 520 5.08 -48.74 -6.99
N SER A 521 5.60 -48.83 -5.77
CA SER A 521 6.98 -48.49 -5.33
C SER A 521 7.60 -47.20 -5.85
N HIS A 522 7.17 -46.08 -5.26
CA HIS A 522 7.94 -44.97 -4.69
C HIS A 522 7.00 -43.76 -4.75
N GLU A 523 5.97 -43.79 -3.89
CA GLU A 523 5.25 -42.57 -3.56
C GLU A 523 6.27 -41.64 -2.87
N PHE A 524 6.87 -40.73 -3.63
CA PHE A 524 7.33 -39.47 -3.08
C PHE A 524 6.08 -38.70 -2.67
N SER A 525 5.42 -39.18 -1.61
CA SER A 525 4.50 -38.37 -0.83
C SER A 525 5.35 -37.23 -0.28
N LEU A 526 5.27 -36.06 -0.92
CA LEU A 526 5.85 -34.84 -0.41
C LEU A 526 5.32 -34.69 1.03
N SER A 527 6.23 -34.83 2.01
CA SER A 527 5.90 -34.83 3.45
C SER A 527 5.22 -33.53 3.90
N CYS A 528 5.29 -32.47 3.09
CA CYS A 528 4.51 -31.25 3.18
C CYS A 528 4.10 -30.83 1.77
N PRO A 529 2.81 -30.77 1.42
CA PRO A 529 2.40 -30.15 0.17
C PRO A 529 2.76 -28.66 0.27
N GLY A 530 3.72 -28.22 -0.55
CA GLY A 530 4.06 -26.81 -0.71
C GLY A 530 2.98 -26.06 -1.49
N VAL A 531 3.20 -24.76 -1.71
CA VAL A 531 2.24 -23.86 -2.41
C VAL A 531 1.87 -24.31 -3.84
N PHE A 532 2.65 -25.22 -4.44
CA PHE A 532 2.48 -25.74 -5.79
C PHE A 532 2.03 -27.22 -5.86
N ALA A 533 1.63 -27.82 -4.72
CA ALA A 533 1.38 -29.26 -4.63
C ALA A 533 0.41 -29.80 -5.69
N ASP A 534 -0.73 -29.15 -5.89
CA ASP A 534 -1.75 -29.57 -6.87
C ASP A 534 -1.20 -29.59 -8.30
N MET A 535 -0.45 -28.56 -8.70
CA MET A 535 0.17 -28.53 -10.02
C MET A 535 1.26 -29.59 -10.18
N PHE A 536 2.06 -29.81 -9.13
CA PHE A 536 3.09 -30.85 -9.14
C PHE A 536 2.46 -32.23 -9.34
N GLU A 537 1.36 -32.52 -8.62
CA GLU A 537 0.65 -33.80 -8.75
C GLU A 537 0.11 -34.02 -10.18
N VAL A 538 -0.48 -32.99 -10.80
CA VAL A 538 -0.99 -33.08 -12.17
C VAL A 538 0.14 -33.37 -13.16
N TYR A 539 1.20 -32.56 -13.17
CA TYR A 539 2.22 -32.64 -14.21
C TYR A 539 3.26 -33.74 -13.98
N GLU A 540 3.60 -34.09 -12.73
CA GLU A 540 4.46 -35.24 -12.45
C GLU A 540 3.82 -36.54 -12.97
N ARG A 541 2.50 -36.70 -12.78
CA ARG A 541 1.74 -37.84 -13.30
C ARG A 541 1.72 -37.89 -14.82
N GLN A 542 1.53 -36.74 -15.48
CA GLN A 542 1.56 -36.64 -16.95
C GLN A 542 2.97 -36.95 -17.52
N ILE A 543 4.03 -36.45 -16.89
CA ILE A 543 5.42 -36.73 -17.26
C ILE A 543 5.69 -38.24 -17.13
N ARG A 544 5.26 -38.88 -16.03
CA ARG A 544 5.43 -40.32 -15.80
C ARG A 544 4.71 -41.16 -16.84
N GLN A 545 3.44 -40.84 -17.14
CA GLN A 545 2.69 -41.48 -18.22
C GLN A 545 3.38 -41.33 -19.57
N GLY A 546 3.99 -40.18 -19.84
CA GLY A 546 4.76 -39.95 -21.06
C GLY A 546 6.06 -40.75 -21.14
N LEU A 547 6.81 -40.83 -20.04
CA LEU A 547 8.02 -41.67 -19.99
C LEU A 547 7.67 -43.15 -20.20
N GLU A 548 6.61 -43.66 -19.58
CA GLU A 548 6.13 -45.02 -19.79
C GLU A 548 5.72 -45.28 -21.24
N ALA A 549 5.04 -44.32 -21.88
CA ALA A 549 4.62 -44.40 -23.28
C ALA A 549 5.82 -44.42 -24.25
N VAL A 550 6.87 -43.62 -23.98
CA VAL A 550 8.09 -43.56 -24.79
C VAL A 550 8.97 -44.80 -24.59
N VAL A 551 9.02 -45.38 -23.38
CA VAL A 551 9.80 -46.59 -23.09
C VAL A 551 9.09 -47.87 -23.59
N SER A 552 7.76 -47.87 -23.63
CA SER A 552 6.96 -49.01 -24.10
C SER A 552 6.84 -49.08 -25.63
N SER A 553 7.26 -48.03 -26.35
CA SER A 553 7.37 -47.96 -27.82
C SER A 553 8.79 -48.26 -28.29
#